data_AF-A0A660Z2A7-F1
#
_entry.id   AF-A0A660Z2A7-F1
#
_cell.length_a   1.000
_cell.length_b   1.000
_cell.length_c   1.000
_cell.angle_alpha   90.00
_cell.angle_beta   90.00
_cell.angle_gamma   90.00
#
_symmetry.space_group_name_H-M   'P 1'
#
loop_
_entity.id
_entity.type
_entity.pdbx_description
1 polymer ?
#
loop_
_entity_poly.entity_id
_entity_poly.type
_entity_poly.pdbx_seq_one_letter_code
_entity_poly.pdbx_strand_id
1 'polypeptide(L)'
;MKKLFHYTRFIITVCITVFILSTPLLAQESSSDEWNKAQAEMKAMFGSVPVMFTKLPMHVRASSWEWFKSISNPQASIPAKYSELIALGVASQIPCSYCVYAHTSMAKMHGATEEEIQEAVMKGAEVRHWSTILNGNQVDYESFKSDWDEILAFVKANSGSK
;
A
#
# COMPACT_ATOMS: atom_id res chain seq x y z
N MET A 1 -61.24 -14.03 1.95
CA MET A 1 -60.05 -14.16 1.06
C MET A 1 -59.28 -12.85 0.86
N LYS A 2 -59.91 -11.71 0.48
CA LYS A 2 -59.19 -10.44 0.24
C LYS A 2 -58.42 -9.87 1.47
N LYS A 3 -58.96 -10.00 2.69
CA LYS A 3 -58.30 -9.54 3.94
C LYS A 3 -57.05 -10.36 4.30
N LEU A 4 -57.06 -11.66 4.03
CA LEU A 4 -55.90 -12.54 4.26
C LEU A 4 -54.76 -12.15 3.31
N PHE A 5 -55.08 -11.90 2.04
CA PHE A 5 -54.11 -11.42 1.04
C PHE A 5 -53.51 -10.05 1.39
N HIS A 6 -54.31 -9.16 2.00
CA HIS A 6 -53.84 -7.84 2.47
C HIS A 6 -52.90 -7.97 3.68
N TYR A 7 -53.24 -8.82 4.65
CA TYR A 7 -52.39 -9.09 5.81
C TYR A 7 -51.07 -9.72 5.43
N THR A 8 -51.08 -10.71 4.53
CA THR A 8 -49.85 -11.36 4.06
C THR A 8 -48.95 -10.38 3.30
N ARG A 9 -49.51 -9.52 2.44
CA ARG A 9 -48.74 -8.48 1.74
C ARG A 9 -48.17 -7.44 2.71
N PHE A 10 -48.95 -7.01 3.71
CA PHE A 10 -48.50 -6.07 4.72
C PHE A 10 -47.35 -6.64 5.58
N ILE A 11 -47.47 -7.88 6.04
CA ILE A 11 -46.41 -8.55 6.81
C ILE A 11 -45.14 -8.71 5.98
N ILE A 12 -45.25 -9.15 4.72
CA ILE A 12 -44.09 -9.29 3.82
C ILE A 12 -43.40 -7.94 3.61
N THR A 13 -44.16 -6.87 3.35
CA THR A 13 -43.58 -5.54 3.16
C THR A 13 -42.88 -5.04 4.44
N VAL A 14 -43.50 -5.21 5.61
CA VAL A 14 -42.88 -4.83 6.90
C VAL A 14 -41.60 -5.62 7.15
N CYS A 15 -41.61 -6.94 6.98
CA CYS A 15 -40.41 -7.77 7.14
C CYS A 15 -39.28 -7.39 6.19
N ILE A 16 -39.59 -7.11 4.91
CA ILE A 16 -38.59 -6.67 3.92
C ILE A 16 -38.00 -5.31 4.34
N THR A 17 -38.83 -4.35 4.78
CA THR A 17 -38.32 -3.03 5.21
C THR A 17 -37.46 -3.10 6.48
N VAL A 18 -37.83 -3.93 7.45
CA VAL A 18 -37.03 -4.15 8.67
C VAL A 18 -35.68 -4.78 8.34
N PHE A 19 -35.65 -5.74 7.40
CA PHE A 19 -34.41 -6.39 6.96
C PHE A 19 -33.50 -5.44 6.18
N ILE A 20 -34.05 -4.57 5.34
CA ILE A 20 -33.26 -3.58 4.59
C ILE A 20 -32.64 -2.53 5.52
N LEU A 21 -33.35 -2.11 6.57
CA LEU A 21 -32.84 -1.12 7.54
C LEU A 21 -31.82 -1.70 8.53
N SER A 22 -31.88 -3.00 8.85
CA SER A 22 -30.98 -3.61 9.84
C SER A 22 -29.58 -3.92 9.28
N THR A 23 -29.47 -4.23 7.99
CA THR A 23 -28.17 -4.55 7.35
C THR A 23 -27.13 -3.42 7.42
N PRO A 24 -27.43 -2.14 7.12
CA PRO A 24 -26.45 -1.07 7.26
C PRO A 24 -26.08 -0.78 8.73
N LEU A 25 -27.00 -1.00 9.67
CA LEU A 25 -26.72 -0.79 11.10
C LEU A 25 -25.77 -1.85 11.66
N LEU A 26 -26.00 -3.13 11.35
CA LEU A 26 -25.10 -4.22 11.76
C LEU A 26 -23.71 -4.09 11.15
N ALA A 27 -23.62 -3.70 9.88
CA ALA A 27 -22.33 -3.45 9.22
C ALA A 27 -21.58 -2.27 9.84
N GLN A 28 -22.30 -1.24 10.27
CA GLN A 28 -21.71 -0.08 10.95
C GLN A 28 -21.21 -0.46 12.35
N GLU A 29 -21.98 -1.25 13.11
CA GLU A 29 -21.60 -1.76 14.42
C GLU A 29 -20.34 -2.63 14.33
N SER A 30 -20.31 -3.60 13.41
CA SER A 30 -19.13 -4.46 13.20
C SER A 30 -17.89 -3.66 12.78
N SER A 31 -18.05 -2.69 11.87
CA SER A 31 -16.95 -1.81 11.46
C SER A 31 -16.38 -0.99 12.62
N SER A 32 -17.23 -0.62 13.59
CA SER A 32 -16.81 0.15 14.76
C SER A 32 -16.01 -0.70 15.76
N ASP A 33 -16.42 -1.95 15.99
CA ASP A 33 -15.72 -2.88 16.88
C ASP A 33 -14.35 -3.29 16.33
N GLU A 34 -14.29 -3.60 15.03
CA GLU A 34 -13.03 -3.90 14.34
C GLU A 34 -12.05 -2.73 14.41
N TRP A 35 -12.55 -1.49 14.27
CA TRP A 35 -11.74 -0.30 14.43
C TRP A 35 -11.24 -0.08 15.86
N ASN A 36 -12.08 -0.32 16.87
CA ASN A 36 -11.68 -0.22 18.27
C ASN A 36 -10.54 -1.19 18.59
N LYS A 37 -10.62 -2.42 18.07
CA LYS A 37 -9.53 -3.40 18.14
C LYS A 37 -8.26 -2.90 17.44
N ALA A 38 -8.37 -2.44 16.20
CA ALA A 38 -7.23 -1.91 15.45
C ALA A 38 -6.53 -0.74 16.16
N GLN A 39 -7.30 0.17 16.79
CA GLN A 39 -6.74 1.25 17.60
C GLN A 39 -5.99 0.75 18.83
N ALA A 40 -6.50 -0.28 19.51
CA ALA A 40 -5.81 -0.87 20.65
C ALA A 40 -4.47 -1.49 20.24
N GLU A 41 -4.44 -2.22 19.11
CA GLU A 41 -3.22 -2.80 18.56
C GLU A 41 -2.21 -1.72 18.14
N MET A 42 -2.64 -0.66 17.44
CA MET A 42 -1.75 0.45 17.08
C MET A 42 -1.18 1.15 18.29
N LYS A 43 -1.96 1.38 19.35
CA LYS A 43 -1.45 1.94 20.60
C LYS A 43 -0.44 1.03 21.27
N ALA A 44 -0.65 -0.29 21.23
CA ALA A 44 0.30 -1.26 21.77
C ALA A 44 1.61 -1.29 20.97
N MET A 45 1.54 -1.19 19.63
CA MET A 45 2.71 -1.27 18.75
C MET A 45 3.47 0.05 18.60
N PHE A 46 2.76 1.18 18.52
CA PHE A 46 3.31 2.50 18.18
C PHE A 46 3.17 3.54 19.29
N GLY A 47 2.52 3.20 20.41
CA GLY A 47 2.20 4.16 21.47
C GLY A 47 1.08 5.15 21.12
N SER A 48 0.59 5.15 19.89
CA SER A 48 -0.45 6.06 19.40
C SER A 48 -1.21 5.45 18.22
N VAL A 49 -2.31 6.09 17.81
CA VAL A 49 -2.99 5.76 16.55
C VAL A 49 -2.48 6.74 15.49
N PRO A 50 -1.69 6.32 14.50
CA PRO A 50 -1.15 7.21 13.49
C PRO A 50 -2.26 7.94 12.72
N VAL A 51 -2.04 9.23 12.45
CA VAL A 51 -3.05 10.10 11.83
C VAL A 51 -3.56 9.55 10.50
N MET A 52 -2.71 8.87 9.73
CA MET A 52 -3.08 8.32 8.42
C MET A 52 -4.27 7.36 8.50
N PHE A 53 -4.36 6.53 9.54
CA PHE A 53 -5.49 5.59 9.70
C PHE A 53 -6.78 6.32 10.07
N THR A 54 -6.70 7.41 10.85
CA THR A 54 -7.88 8.19 11.24
C THR A 54 -8.53 8.94 10.08
N LYS A 55 -7.78 9.21 9.00
CA LYS A 55 -8.27 9.91 7.81
C LYS A 55 -8.96 9.01 6.79
N LEU A 56 -8.83 7.70 6.94
CA LEU A 56 -9.51 6.73 6.08
C LEU A 56 -11.02 6.69 6.39
N PRO A 57 -11.88 6.35 5.40
CA PRO A 57 -13.29 6.07 5.64
C PRO A 57 -13.49 4.97 6.69
N MET A 58 -14.56 5.05 7.48
CA MET A 58 -14.73 4.19 8.66
C MET A 58 -14.62 2.69 8.32
N HIS A 59 -15.34 2.26 7.29
CA HIS A 59 -15.42 0.87 6.87
C HIS A 59 -14.11 0.28 6.29
N VAL A 60 -13.07 1.10 6.05
CA VAL A 60 -11.77 0.60 5.59
C VAL A 60 -10.64 0.76 6.60
N ARG A 61 -10.87 1.39 7.77
CA ARG A 61 -9.77 1.68 8.70
C ARG A 61 -9.13 0.42 9.26
N ALA A 62 -9.94 -0.51 9.75
CA ALA A 62 -9.47 -1.76 10.35
C ALA A 62 -8.76 -2.64 9.30
N SER A 63 -9.35 -2.81 8.12
CA SER A 63 -8.72 -3.56 7.03
C SER A 63 -7.42 -2.92 6.53
N SER A 64 -7.33 -1.58 6.52
CA SER A 64 -6.07 -0.89 6.19
C SER A 64 -4.98 -1.12 7.22
N TRP A 65 -5.35 -1.27 8.51
CA TRP A 65 -4.40 -1.65 9.55
C TRP A 65 -3.90 -3.09 9.38
N GLU A 66 -4.79 -4.04 9.06
CA GLU A 66 -4.39 -5.40 8.73
C GLU A 66 -3.46 -5.45 7.51
N TRP A 67 -3.77 -4.69 6.47
CA TRP A 67 -2.91 -4.55 5.30
C TRP A 67 -1.55 -3.98 5.67
N PHE A 68 -1.49 -2.92 6.49
CA PHE A 68 -0.24 -2.34 6.96
C PHE A 68 0.63 -3.38 7.68
N LYS A 69 0.07 -4.13 8.63
CA LYS A 69 0.81 -5.21 9.31
C LYS A 69 1.32 -6.27 8.34
N SER A 70 0.52 -6.61 7.32
CA SER A 70 0.88 -7.61 6.33
C SER A 70 2.04 -7.17 5.43
N ILE A 71 2.12 -5.89 5.05
CA ILE A 71 3.23 -5.38 4.23
C ILE A 71 4.49 -5.08 5.05
N SER A 72 4.34 -4.78 6.34
CA SER A 72 5.44 -4.57 7.29
C SER A 72 5.85 -5.85 8.02
N ASN A 73 5.66 -7.00 7.38
CA ASN A 73 5.90 -8.30 7.99
C ASN A 73 7.41 -8.53 8.24
N PRO A 74 7.86 -8.79 9.49
CA PRO A 74 9.27 -9.06 9.78
C PRO A 74 9.83 -10.33 9.14
N GLN A 75 8.96 -11.22 8.63
CA GLN A 75 9.32 -12.43 7.89
C GLN A 75 9.30 -12.22 6.35
N ALA A 76 9.15 -10.98 5.88
CA ALA A 76 9.20 -10.67 4.45
C ALA A 76 10.57 -11.04 3.84
N SER A 77 10.58 -11.43 2.56
CA SER A 77 11.80 -11.82 1.85
C SER A 77 12.78 -10.66 1.62
N ILE A 78 12.28 -9.42 1.60
CA ILE A 78 13.10 -8.21 1.56
C ILE A 78 13.29 -7.73 3.01
N PRO A 79 14.54 -7.69 3.53
CA PRO A 79 14.80 -7.16 4.85
C PRO A 79 14.31 -5.71 5.01
N ALA A 80 13.85 -5.36 6.21
CA ALA A 80 13.20 -4.07 6.48
C ALA A 80 14.04 -2.85 6.03
N LYS A 81 15.35 -2.86 6.27
CA LYS A 81 16.28 -1.81 5.81
C LYS A 81 16.15 -1.55 4.31
N TYR A 82 16.21 -2.61 3.50
CA TYR A 82 16.15 -2.49 2.04
C TYR A 82 14.74 -2.17 1.55
N SER A 83 13.70 -2.67 2.22
CA SER A 83 12.31 -2.31 1.92
C SER A 83 12.08 -0.80 2.06
N GLU A 84 12.58 -0.21 3.16
CA GLU A 84 12.47 1.23 3.41
C GLU A 84 13.33 2.08 2.45
N LEU A 85 14.52 1.61 2.05
CA LEU A 85 15.33 2.28 1.03
C LEU A 85 14.66 2.25 -0.35
N ILE A 86 14.03 1.13 -0.73
CA ILE A 86 13.23 1.04 -1.96
C ILE A 86 12.05 2.03 -1.89
N ALA A 87 11.32 2.03 -0.77
CA ALA A 87 10.21 2.94 -0.56
C ALA A 87 10.65 4.42 -0.60
N LEU A 88 11.83 4.75 -0.07
CA LEU A 88 12.42 6.08 -0.16
C LEU A 88 12.76 6.47 -1.61
N GLY A 89 13.34 5.56 -2.39
CA GLY A 89 13.60 5.78 -3.81
C GLY A 89 12.31 6.09 -4.59
N VAL A 90 11.23 5.36 -4.31
CA VAL A 90 9.89 5.63 -4.87
C VAL A 90 9.36 6.99 -4.38
N ALA A 91 9.39 7.24 -3.06
CA ALA A 91 8.93 8.48 -2.44
C ALA A 91 9.64 9.72 -2.98
N SER A 92 10.91 9.58 -3.39
CA SER A 92 11.69 10.66 -3.99
C SER A 92 11.21 11.05 -5.41
N GLN A 93 10.50 10.16 -6.10
CA GLN A 93 9.94 10.40 -7.43
C GLN A 93 8.47 10.83 -7.41
N ILE A 94 7.73 10.46 -6.37
CA ILE A 94 6.38 10.97 -6.10
C ILE A 94 6.46 12.03 -5.00
N PRO A 95 6.56 13.34 -5.31
CA PRO A 95 6.97 14.40 -4.38
C PRO A 95 6.07 14.51 -3.13
N CYS A 96 6.29 13.61 -2.18
CA CYS A 96 5.47 13.36 -1.01
C CYS A 96 6.37 13.55 0.21
N SER A 97 6.33 14.75 0.81
CA SER A 97 7.14 15.08 1.98
C SER A 97 6.90 14.14 3.16
N TYR A 98 5.65 13.68 3.35
CA TYR A 98 5.32 12.67 4.38
C TYR A 98 6.04 11.35 4.14
N CYS A 99 6.04 10.88 2.89
CA CYS A 99 6.60 9.60 2.49
C CYS A 99 8.13 9.63 2.62
N VAL A 100 8.76 10.71 2.13
CA VAL A 100 10.21 10.92 2.28
C VAL A 100 10.59 10.91 3.76
N TYR A 101 9.91 11.69 4.59
CA TYR A 101 10.21 11.74 6.03
C TYR A 101 10.05 10.37 6.71
N ALA A 102 8.93 9.69 6.47
CA ALA A 102 8.63 8.40 7.08
C ALA A 102 9.66 7.33 6.66
N HIS A 103 9.88 7.13 5.36
CA HIS A 103 10.76 6.08 4.85
C HIS A 103 12.24 6.37 5.13
N THR A 104 12.68 7.63 5.11
CA THR A 104 14.03 7.97 5.59
C THR A 104 14.20 7.63 7.07
N SER A 105 13.22 7.96 7.92
CA SER A 105 13.31 7.71 9.36
C SER A 105 13.28 6.21 9.69
N MET A 106 12.42 5.44 9.00
CA MET A 106 12.32 3.99 9.17
C MET A 106 13.56 3.26 8.62
N ALA A 107 14.11 3.70 7.48
CA ALA A 107 15.37 3.17 6.98
C ALA A 107 16.50 3.34 8.01
N LYS A 108 16.64 4.54 8.60
CA LYS A 108 17.62 4.81 9.67
C LYS A 108 17.37 3.94 10.90
N MET A 109 16.11 3.77 11.32
CA MET A 109 15.74 2.87 12.43
C MET A 109 16.19 1.42 12.16
N HIS A 110 16.13 0.97 10.90
CA HIS A 110 16.59 -0.34 10.47
C HIS A 110 18.09 -0.41 10.13
N GLY A 111 18.87 0.62 10.48
CA GLY A 111 20.32 0.64 10.36
C GLY A 111 20.85 1.08 9.00
N ALA A 112 20.05 1.76 8.18
CA ALA A 112 20.56 2.38 6.95
C ALA A 112 21.55 3.50 7.25
N THR A 113 22.68 3.51 6.54
CA THR A 113 23.65 4.61 6.62
C THR A 113 23.18 5.81 5.79
N GLU A 114 23.82 6.96 5.97
CA GLU A 114 23.53 8.14 5.16
C GLU A 114 23.91 7.91 3.69
N GLU A 115 24.98 7.16 3.44
CA GLU A 115 25.42 6.76 2.10
C GLU A 115 24.38 5.87 1.42
N GLU A 116 23.82 4.87 2.12
CA GLU A 116 22.76 4.01 1.57
C GLU A 116 21.50 4.82 1.23
N ILE A 117 21.18 5.85 2.03
CA ILE A 117 20.07 6.77 1.75
C ILE A 117 20.34 7.62 0.52
N GLN A 118 21.54 8.19 0.39
CA GLN A 118 21.95 8.95 -0.79
C GLN A 118 21.89 8.08 -2.05
N GLU A 119 22.34 6.83 -1.96
CA GLU A 119 22.26 5.87 -3.06
C GLU A 119 20.81 5.53 -3.43
N ALA A 120 19.92 5.32 -2.45
CA ALA A 120 18.51 5.07 -2.74
C ALA A 120 17.83 6.25 -3.46
N VAL A 121 18.12 7.49 -3.04
CA VAL A 121 17.60 8.70 -3.70
C VAL A 121 18.18 8.83 -5.11
N MET A 122 19.47 8.59 -5.28
CA MET A 122 20.14 8.57 -6.60
C MET A 122 19.52 7.53 -7.53
N LYS A 123 19.24 6.31 -7.06
CA LYS A 123 18.55 5.29 -7.88
C LYS A 123 17.14 5.73 -8.28
N GLY A 124 16.41 6.39 -7.38
CA GLY A 124 15.14 7.03 -7.74
C GLY A 124 15.30 8.04 -8.89
N ALA A 125 16.32 8.91 -8.81
CA ALA A 125 16.61 9.91 -9.83
C ALA A 125 17.02 9.29 -11.17
N GLU A 126 17.87 8.26 -11.16
CA GLU A 126 18.28 7.50 -12.35
C GLU A 126 17.07 6.94 -13.11
N VAL A 127 16.14 6.28 -12.40
CA VAL A 127 14.93 5.71 -13.02
C VAL A 127 14.10 6.79 -13.71
N ARG A 128 13.96 7.97 -13.09
CA ARG A 128 13.23 9.10 -13.69
C ARG A 128 13.97 9.74 -14.85
N HIS A 129 15.29 9.82 -14.78
CA HIS A 129 16.13 10.32 -15.86
C HIS A 129 15.90 9.52 -17.14
N TRP A 130 16.04 8.20 -17.07
CA TRP A 130 15.83 7.35 -18.25
C TRP A 130 14.38 7.29 -18.71
N SER A 131 13.42 7.33 -17.78
CA SER A 131 12.01 7.48 -18.15
C SER A 131 11.79 8.75 -19.00
N THR A 132 12.38 9.88 -18.62
CA THR A 132 12.27 11.14 -19.34
C THR A 132 12.89 11.06 -20.74
N ILE A 133 14.11 10.50 -20.84
CA ILE A 133 14.83 10.40 -22.11
C ILE A 133 14.14 9.43 -23.07
N LEU A 134 13.82 8.21 -22.63
CA LEU A 134 13.27 7.17 -23.50
C LEU A 134 11.84 7.49 -23.96
N ASN A 135 10.96 7.88 -23.02
CA ASN A 135 9.57 8.23 -23.37
C ASN A 135 9.52 9.55 -24.15
N GLY A 136 10.31 10.55 -23.73
CA GLY A 136 10.32 11.88 -24.37
C GLY A 136 10.79 11.82 -25.83
N ASN A 137 11.76 10.96 -26.14
CA ASN A 137 12.22 10.73 -27.51
C ASN A 137 11.41 9.66 -28.27
N GLN A 138 10.35 9.11 -27.66
CA GLN A 138 9.51 8.08 -28.27
C GLN A 138 10.30 6.88 -28.80
N VAL A 139 11.27 6.41 -28.01
CA VAL A 139 12.06 5.22 -28.36
C VAL A 139 11.12 4.03 -28.56
N ASP A 140 11.29 3.32 -29.67
CA ASP A 140 10.50 2.13 -29.96
C ASP A 140 10.79 1.02 -28.93
N TYR A 141 9.73 0.51 -28.30
CA TYR A 141 9.86 -0.40 -27.15
C TYR A 141 10.41 -1.77 -27.52
N GLU A 142 10.08 -2.28 -28.71
CA GLU A 142 10.61 -3.57 -29.19
C GLU A 142 12.10 -3.45 -29.51
N SER A 143 12.51 -2.36 -30.14
CA SER A 143 13.91 -2.04 -30.41
C SER A 143 14.72 -1.92 -29.12
N PHE A 144 14.19 -1.22 -28.11
CA PHE A 144 14.85 -1.10 -26.80
C PHE A 144 15.04 -2.46 -26.12
N LYS A 145 14.04 -3.35 -26.14
CA LYS A 145 14.16 -4.69 -25.55
C LYS A 145 15.23 -5.52 -26.26
N SER A 146 15.26 -5.51 -27.60
CA SER A 146 16.28 -6.24 -28.37
C SER A 146 17.69 -5.76 -28.02
N ASP A 147 17.90 -4.44 -28.01
CA ASP A 147 19.19 -3.83 -27.64
C ASP A 147 19.59 -4.18 -26.20
N TRP A 148 18.66 -4.09 -25.25
CA TRP A 148 18.92 -4.41 -23.84
C TRP A 148 19.26 -5.90 -23.63
N ASP A 149 18.55 -6.80 -24.30
CA ASP A 149 18.82 -8.25 -24.23
C ASP A 149 20.19 -8.61 -24.83
N GLU A 150 20.59 -7.96 -25.93
CA GLU A 150 21.92 -8.10 -26.53
C GLU A 150 23.02 -7.61 -25.57
N ILE A 151 22.81 -6.46 -24.91
CA ILE A 151 23.71 -5.93 -23.88
C ILE A 151 23.85 -6.93 -22.73
N LEU A 152 22.75 -7.48 -22.22
CA LEU A 152 22.78 -8.46 -21.13
C LEU A 152 23.50 -9.75 -21.53
N ALA A 153 23.28 -10.23 -22.75
CA ALA A 153 23.98 -11.40 -23.28
C ALA A 153 25.49 -11.15 -23.38
N PHE A 154 25.90 -9.99 -23.88
CA PHE A 154 27.30 -9.58 -23.94
C PHE A 154 27.92 -9.49 -22.54
N VAL A 155 27.26 -8.80 -21.60
CA VAL A 155 27.76 -8.68 -20.21
C VAL A 155 27.94 -10.05 -19.59
N LYS A 156 26.94 -10.93 -19.67
CA LYS A 156 27.00 -12.29 -19.10
C LYS A 156 28.14 -13.13 -19.67
N ALA A 157 28.39 -13.03 -20.98
CA ALA A 157 29.48 -13.76 -21.64
C ALA A 157 30.87 -13.26 -21.19
N ASN A 158 30.97 -12.00 -20.76
CA ASN A 158 32.24 -11.34 -20.45
C ASN A 158 32.45 -11.10 -18.94
N SER A 159 31.44 -11.30 -18.10
CA SER A 159 31.52 -11.13 -16.64
C SER A 159 32.09 -12.36 -15.93
N GLY A 160 33.03 -13.07 -16.56
CA GLY A 160 33.66 -14.27 -16.00
C GLY A 160 34.17 -14.04 -14.57
N SER A 161 33.60 -14.81 -13.64
CA SER A 161 34.04 -15.10 -12.26
C SER A 161 34.98 -14.07 -11.62
N LYS A 162 34.41 -13.06 -10.96
CA LYS A 162 35.01 -12.50 -9.75
C LYS A 162 34.13 -12.84 -8.56
#